data_AF-A0A935E1U2-F1
#
_entry.id   AF-A0A935E1U2-F1
#
_cell.length_a   1.000
_cell.length_b   1.000
_cell.length_c   1.000
_cell.angle_alpha   90.00
_cell.angle_beta   90.00
_cell.angle_gamma   90.00
#
_symmetry.space_group_name_H-M   'P 1'
#
loop_
_entity.id
_entity.type
_entity.pdbx_description
1 polymer ?
#
loop_
_entity_poly.entity_id
_entity_poly.type
_entity_poly.pdbx_seq_one_letter_code
_entity_poly.pdbx_strand_id
1 'polypeptide(L)'
;MKTLSAHQGLFVVAAVVAAFAQPLNAQAEAASDVVGEVTTIIGVADVKRRSGEGESVRRGSTIRAGDRVETGAGAHVHIRFIDGGMVSVRPLSRLRIEEYSNHLANSRGAIKFQLEQGVVRSVTGDWGEAARDRFRLNTPVAAIGIKGTDFIVRADLVTTQAAVVSGAIVMSPLEGSCVGTVGPCNLDRSTMLTADMHGKMLEFVQNGGQVPRLVPMLDLEARLAGDAVAARSSERTAPQAPAGNTAPTPSADKLVIAESVQKPVINQSLAGNLVEEKVLESDLPGSRSPAPVPVPSVPDDARLVWVRNGANWNIPPNSIAERLDAAEAVGRKAVVSNFFITLYRDQTTRATFSPEVASASFALSNASASYSRPGIAYQPVAVSNGRLDVDFAKSSYATSLDLSGAFGQTQFQSAGKISSVGLFQEMGAGQSMAGAFSYDGKQAGYQFEKAVAHGSVSGITLWKR
;
A
#
# COMPACT_ATOMS: atom_id res chain seq x y z
N MET A 1 3.07 50.68 -85.65
CA MET A 1 4.23 51.43 -85.10
C MET A 1 3.70 52.34 -84.00
N LYS A 2 4.35 52.29 -82.83
CA LYS A 2 4.43 53.35 -81.80
C LYS A 2 3.10 53.76 -81.12
N THR A 3 2.94 53.92 -79.80
CA THR A 3 3.62 53.59 -78.52
C THR A 3 3.01 54.57 -77.52
N LEU A 4 2.68 54.09 -76.30
CA LEU A 4 2.85 54.76 -74.99
C LEU A 4 2.02 56.05 -74.73
N SER A 5 1.13 56.08 -73.71
CA SER A 5 1.40 56.27 -72.25
C SER A 5 1.80 57.72 -71.95
N ALA A 6 1.36 58.49 -70.95
CA ALA A 6 0.54 58.38 -69.73
C ALA A 6 -0.01 59.82 -69.47
N HIS A 7 -0.85 60.19 -68.50
CA HIS A 7 -0.66 60.14 -67.05
C HIS A 7 -1.88 60.76 -66.32
N GLN A 8 -2.27 60.09 -65.22
CA GLN A 8 -2.63 60.59 -63.88
C GLN A 8 -3.76 61.62 -63.63
N GLY A 9 -4.60 61.31 -62.62
CA GLY A 9 -5.35 62.33 -61.85
C GLY A 9 -6.62 61.87 -61.10
N LEU A 10 -6.48 60.99 -60.10
CA LEU A 10 -7.28 60.82 -58.85
C LEU A 10 -8.85 60.83 -58.90
N PHE A 11 -9.47 59.65 -58.65
CA PHE A 11 -10.91 59.45 -58.41
C PHE A 11 -11.21 59.30 -56.90
N VAL A 12 -12.22 60.02 -56.41
CA VAL A 12 -12.89 59.74 -55.13
C VAL A 12 -13.95 58.66 -55.38
N VAL A 13 -13.88 57.52 -54.68
CA VAL A 13 -14.92 56.48 -54.70
C VAL A 13 -15.42 56.25 -53.28
N ALA A 14 -16.73 56.44 -53.11
CA ALA A 14 -17.48 56.16 -51.90
C ALA A 14 -17.45 54.65 -51.58
N ALA A 15 -17.04 54.30 -50.36
CA ALA A 15 -16.95 52.93 -49.89
C ALA A 15 -18.30 52.39 -49.43
N VAL A 16 -18.73 51.29 -50.05
CA VAL A 16 -19.84 50.43 -49.63
C VAL A 16 -19.39 49.63 -48.39
N VAL A 17 -20.10 49.76 -47.28
CA VAL A 17 -19.86 48.99 -46.05
C VAL A 17 -20.50 47.61 -46.21
N ALA A 18 -19.68 46.59 -46.49
CA ALA A 18 -20.07 45.19 -46.44
C ALA A 18 -19.93 44.66 -44.99
N ALA A 19 -21.05 44.29 -44.37
CA ALA A 19 -21.09 43.65 -43.07
C ALA A 19 -20.62 42.19 -43.20
N PHE A 20 -19.37 41.90 -42.80
CA PHE A 20 -18.87 40.55 -42.63
C PHE A 20 -19.44 39.95 -41.35
N ALA A 21 -20.41 39.04 -41.47
CA ALA A 21 -20.81 38.14 -40.39
C ALA A 21 -19.69 37.11 -40.18
N GLN A 22 -18.86 37.31 -39.15
CA GLN A 22 -17.87 36.32 -38.73
C GLN A 22 -18.60 35.19 -37.97
N PRO A 23 -18.34 33.91 -38.29
CA PRO A 23 -18.80 32.83 -37.41
C PRO A 23 -18.05 32.96 -36.09
N LEU A 24 -18.78 33.10 -34.98
CA LEU A 24 -18.23 32.84 -33.65
C LEU A 24 -17.82 31.37 -33.62
N ASN A 25 -16.52 31.10 -33.83
CA ASN A 25 -15.92 29.85 -33.41
C ASN A 25 -16.04 29.79 -31.88
N ALA A 26 -17.07 29.09 -31.40
CA ALA A 26 -17.10 28.57 -30.05
C ALA A 26 -15.91 27.60 -29.92
N GLN A 27 -14.78 28.12 -29.44
CA GLN A 27 -13.74 27.26 -28.90
C GLN A 27 -14.37 26.61 -27.67
N ALA A 28 -14.77 25.35 -27.81
CA ALA A 28 -15.08 24.50 -26.68
C ALA A 28 -13.82 24.49 -25.79
N GLU A 29 -13.90 25.24 -24.69
CA GLU A 29 -12.89 25.26 -23.64
C GLU A 29 -12.76 23.81 -23.16
N ALA A 30 -11.64 23.17 -23.51
CA ALA A 30 -11.32 21.85 -23.02
C ALA A 30 -11.15 21.98 -21.50
N ALA A 31 -12.23 21.68 -20.78
CA ALA A 31 -12.25 21.64 -19.33
C ALA A 31 -11.03 20.86 -18.86
N SER A 32 -10.26 21.44 -17.94
CA SER A 32 -9.06 20.79 -17.43
C SER A 32 -9.47 19.50 -16.70
N ASP A 33 -9.27 18.35 -17.35
CA ASP A 33 -9.54 17.01 -16.81
C ASP A 33 -8.62 16.63 -15.62
N VAL A 34 -8.13 17.59 -14.84
CA VAL A 34 -7.31 17.33 -13.65
C VAL A 34 -8.21 16.77 -12.56
N VAL A 35 -7.91 15.54 -12.14
CA VAL A 35 -8.72 14.77 -11.20
C VAL A 35 -7.96 14.43 -9.93
N GLY A 36 -6.67 14.73 -9.87
CA GLY A 36 -5.87 14.55 -8.66
C GLY A 36 -4.46 15.11 -8.76
N GLU A 37 -3.70 14.88 -7.70
CA GLU A 37 -2.31 15.27 -7.56
C GLU A 37 -1.46 14.17 -6.91
N VAL A 38 -0.18 14.14 -7.25
CA VAL A 38 0.79 13.25 -6.61
C VAL A 38 1.25 13.86 -5.29
N THR A 39 0.87 13.25 -4.17
CA THR A 39 1.25 13.72 -2.82
C THR A 39 2.61 13.23 -2.38
N THR A 40 3.05 12.08 -2.90
CA THR A 40 4.32 11.45 -2.53
C THR A 40 4.85 10.63 -3.71
N ILE A 41 6.16 10.71 -3.93
CA ILE A 41 6.87 9.81 -4.83
C ILE A 41 8.18 9.34 -4.19
N ILE A 42 8.48 8.07 -4.36
CA ILE A 42 9.79 7.46 -4.11
C ILE A 42 10.21 6.80 -5.42
N GLY A 43 11.48 6.89 -5.82
CA GLY A 43 11.99 6.30 -7.06
C GLY A 43 11.56 7.03 -8.33
N VAL A 44 11.61 6.34 -9.47
CA VAL A 44 11.31 6.90 -10.80
C VAL A 44 9.97 6.40 -11.29
N ALA A 45 9.08 7.33 -11.63
CA ALA A 45 7.79 7.03 -12.23
C ALA A 45 7.49 8.05 -13.32
N ASP A 46 6.67 7.66 -14.28
CA ASP A 46 6.23 8.48 -15.39
C ASP A 46 4.70 8.49 -15.46
N VAL A 47 4.14 9.62 -15.88
CA VAL A 47 2.74 9.74 -16.30
C VAL A 47 2.74 9.87 -17.81
N LYS A 48 2.11 8.91 -18.49
CA LYS A 48 1.80 9.01 -19.91
C LYS A 48 0.43 9.61 -20.09
N ARG A 49 0.39 10.80 -20.67
CA ARG A 49 -0.84 11.52 -21.01
C ARG A 49 -1.60 10.78 -22.10
N ARG A 50 -2.89 11.10 -22.24
CA ARG A 50 -3.72 10.59 -23.34
C ARG A 50 -3.17 10.96 -24.73
N SER A 51 -2.46 12.09 -24.84
CA SER A 51 -1.76 12.52 -26.06
C SER A 51 -0.59 11.62 -26.45
N GLY A 52 -0.12 10.74 -25.55
CA GLY A 52 1.06 9.89 -25.74
C GLY A 52 2.35 10.48 -25.17
N GLU A 53 2.34 11.75 -24.75
CA GLU A 53 3.48 12.39 -24.09
C GLU A 53 3.71 11.79 -22.70
N GLY A 54 4.97 11.45 -22.38
CA GLY A 54 5.39 10.97 -21.08
C GLY A 54 6.08 12.07 -20.29
N GLU A 55 5.67 12.25 -19.04
CA GLU A 55 6.26 13.20 -18.10
C GLU A 55 6.73 12.48 -16.84
N SER A 56 7.94 12.80 -16.37
CA SER A 56 8.42 12.27 -15.09
C SER A 56 7.57 12.81 -13.93
N VAL A 57 7.20 11.91 -13.03
CA VAL A 57 6.38 12.22 -11.87
C VAL A 57 7.23 12.88 -10.79
N ARG A 58 6.69 13.93 -10.17
CA ARG A 58 7.21 14.55 -8.96
C ARG A 58 6.07 14.83 -7.99
N ARG A 59 6.40 15.12 -6.74
CA ARG A 59 5.39 15.63 -5.80
C ARG A 59 4.76 16.90 -6.38
N GLY A 60 3.43 16.98 -6.32
CA GLY A 60 2.62 18.03 -6.92
C GLY A 60 2.32 17.86 -8.41
N SER A 61 2.80 16.80 -9.07
CA SER A 61 2.40 16.49 -10.45
C SER A 61 0.88 16.28 -10.52
N THR A 62 0.25 16.89 -11.52
CA THR A 62 -1.19 16.77 -11.75
C THR A 62 -1.54 15.48 -12.49
N ILE A 63 -2.58 14.80 -12.01
CA ILE A 63 -3.15 13.60 -12.62
C ILE A 63 -4.44 13.99 -13.32
N ARG A 64 -4.60 13.53 -14.56
CA ARG A 64 -5.78 13.76 -15.37
C ARG A 64 -6.52 12.47 -15.69
N ALA A 65 -7.81 12.57 -16.01
CA ALA A 65 -8.51 11.45 -16.62
C ALA A 65 -7.85 11.07 -17.97
N GLY A 66 -7.72 9.77 -18.21
CA GLY A 66 -6.98 9.19 -19.34
C GLY A 66 -5.49 8.94 -19.07
N ASP A 67 -4.90 9.53 -18.03
CA ASP A 67 -3.49 9.35 -17.72
C ASP A 67 -3.17 7.91 -17.33
N ARG A 68 -1.95 7.50 -17.67
CA ARG A 68 -1.38 6.24 -17.22
C ARG A 68 -0.12 6.46 -16.41
N VAL A 69 -0.17 6.08 -15.15
CA VAL A 69 0.94 6.13 -14.20
C VAL A 69 1.73 4.83 -14.32
N GLU A 70 3.01 4.93 -14.62
CA GLU A 70 3.95 3.81 -14.69
C GLU A 70 5.06 4.01 -13.65
N THR A 71 5.28 3.00 -12.81
CA THR A 71 6.32 3.02 -11.77
C THR A 71 7.46 2.06 -12.12
N GLY A 72 8.70 2.53 -12.02
CA GLY A 72 9.89 1.69 -12.15
C GLY A 72 10.11 0.75 -10.97
N ALA A 73 11.20 -0.03 -10.98
CA ALA A 73 11.54 -0.85 -9.82
C ALA A 73 11.91 0.03 -8.62
N GLY A 74 11.37 -0.31 -7.45
CA GLY A 74 11.52 0.49 -6.24
C GLY A 74 10.80 1.84 -6.27
N ALA A 75 9.98 2.12 -7.29
CA ALA A 75 9.20 3.35 -7.35
C ALA A 75 7.81 3.20 -6.73
N HIS A 76 7.39 4.20 -5.97
CA HIS A 76 6.10 4.25 -5.30
C HIS A 76 5.48 5.62 -5.51
N VAL A 77 4.22 5.69 -5.93
CA VAL A 77 3.51 6.95 -6.16
C VAL A 77 2.21 6.96 -5.36
N HIS A 78 1.99 8.00 -4.56
CA HIS A 78 0.72 8.25 -3.88
C HIS A 78 -0.01 9.39 -4.57
N ILE A 79 -1.24 9.14 -4.96
CA ILE A 79 -2.14 10.07 -5.64
C ILE A 79 -3.30 10.37 -4.70
N ARG A 80 -3.63 11.65 -4.57
CA ARG A 80 -4.86 12.11 -3.94
C ARG A 80 -5.75 12.71 -5.02
N PHE A 81 -6.98 12.22 -5.10
CA PHE A 81 -7.98 12.72 -6.02
C PHE A 81 -8.79 13.85 -5.40
N ILE A 82 -9.46 14.61 -6.25
CA ILE A 82 -10.21 15.82 -5.87
C ILE A 82 -11.41 15.55 -4.95
N ASP A 83 -11.88 14.31 -4.87
CA ASP A 83 -12.95 13.87 -3.96
C ASP A 83 -12.42 13.31 -2.62
N GLY A 84 -11.12 13.46 -2.36
CA GLY A 84 -10.45 12.90 -1.19
C GLY A 84 -10.00 11.45 -1.33
N GLY A 85 -10.35 10.76 -2.42
CA GLY A 85 -9.92 9.40 -2.71
C GLY A 85 -8.40 9.30 -2.85
N MET A 86 -7.84 8.15 -2.51
CA MET A 86 -6.39 7.94 -2.56
C MET A 86 -6.03 6.66 -3.30
N VAL A 87 -4.98 6.73 -4.11
CA VAL A 87 -4.39 5.55 -4.75
C VAL A 87 -2.89 5.52 -4.53
N SER A 88 -2.39 4.38 -4.06
CA SER A 88 -0.96 4.08 -4.01
C SER A 88 -0.62 3.12 -5.14
N VAL A 89 0.30 3.52 -6.02
CA VAL A 89 0.84 2.72 -7.13
C VAL A 89 2.21 2.21 -6.70
N ARG A 90 2.33 0.88 -6.56
CA ARG A 90 3.56 0.21 -6.09
C ARG A 90 4.58 0.07 -7.22
N PRO A 91 5.79 -0.48 -6.99
CA PRO A 91 6.77 -0.66 -8.04
C PRO A 91 6.23 -1.53 -9.18
N LEU A 92 6.76 -1.31 -10.38
CA LEU A 92 6.51 -2.17 -11.56
C LEU A 92 5.04 -2.22 -11.97
N SER A 93 4.30 -1.17 -11.64
CA SER A 93 2.87 -1.12 -11.82
C SER A 93 2.53 -0.15 -12.95
N ARG A 94 1.44 -0.47 -13.66
CA ARG A 94 0.89 0.37 -14.72
C ARG A 94 -0.59 0.55 -14.43
N LEU A 95 -0.93 1.73 -13.96
CA LEU A 95 -2.30 2.10 -13.61
C LEU A 95 -2.78 3.19 -14.56
N ARG A 96 -3.90 2.94 -15.23
CA ARG A 96 -4.62 3.95 -16.01
C ARG A 96 -5.83 4.44 -15.23
N ILE A 97 -6.00 5.75 -15.21
CA ILE A 97 -7.20 6.42 -14.71
C ILE A 97 -8.11 6.61 -15.92
N GLU A 98 -8.98 5.66 -16.23
CA GLU A 98 -9.80 5.70 -17.45
C GLU A 98 -10.88 6.78 -17.37
N GLU A 99 -11.56 6.84 -16.24
CA GLU A 99 -12.61 7.82 -15.96
C GLU A 99 -12.55 8.22 -14.49
N TYR A 100 -12.78 9.50 -14.22
CA TYR A 100 -12.86 10.00 -12.86
C TYR A 100 -13.72 11.27 -12.83
N SER A 101 -15.03 11.12 -12.63
CA SER A 101 -15.96 12.24 -12.74
C SER A 101 -17.13 12.15 -11.77
N ASN A 102 -17.62 13.31 -11.33
CA ASN A 102 -18.81 13.46 -10.51
C ASN A 102 -19.94 14.11 -11.29
N HIS A 103 -20.64 13.31 -12.10
CA HIS A 103 -21.84 13.75 -12.81
C HIS A 103 -23.09 13.09 -12.23
N LEU A 104 -23.28 13.22 -10.91
CA LEU A 104 -24.44 12.69 -10.17
C LEU A 104 -25.77 13.21 -10.71
N ALA A 105 -25.84 14.48 -11.16
CA ALA A 105 -27.07 15.09 -11.68
C ALA A 105 -27.64 14.41 -12.95
N ASN A 106 -26.80 13.70 -13.72
CA ASN A 106 -27.21 13.02 -14.95
C ASN A 106 -26.88 11.51 -14.95
N SER A 107 -26.52 10.92 -13.80
CA SER A 107 -26.08 9.51 -13.68
C SER A 107 -24.95 9.12 -14.64
N ARG A 108 -24.12 10.08 -15.07
CA ARG A 108 -23.02 9.87 -16.02
C ARG A 108 -21.67 9.73 -15.35
N GLY A 109 -21.55 10.06 -14.07
CA GLY A 109 -20.29 10.00 -13.34
C GLY A 109 -19.83 8.57 -13.10
N ALA A 110 -18.54 8.30 -13.25
CA ALA A 110 -17.94 7.05 -12.82
C ALA A 110 -16.48 7.26 -12.40
N ILE A 111 -16.01 6.33 -11.56
CA ILE A 111 -14.60 6.17 -11.24
C ILE A 111 -14.18 4.84 -11.85
N LYS A 112 -13.34 4.88 -12.88
CA LYS A 112 -12.85 3.71 -13.58
C LYS A 112 -11.34 3.70 -13.64
N PHE A 113 -10.75 2.68 -13.05
CA PHE A 113 -9.33 2.38 -13.11
C PHE A 113 -9.07 1.12 -13.93
N GLN A 114 -7.94 1.08 -14.61
CA GLN A 114 -7.41 -0.12 -15.25
C GLN A 114 -5.99 -0.38 -14.74
N LEU A 115 -5.82 -1.42 -13.94
CA LEU A 115 -4.52 -1.93 -13.55
C LEU A 115 -4.04 -2.90 -14.63
N GLU A 116 -3.15 -2.45 -15.50
CA GLU A 116 -2.59 -3.29 -16.57
C GLU A 116 -1.66 -4.36 -16.01
N GLN A 117 -0.89 -4.01 -14.97
CA GLN A 117 -0.04 -4.94 -14.20
C GLN A 117 0.40 -4.30 -12.87
N GLY A 118 0.89 -5.13 -11.95
CA GLY A 118 1.52 -4.72 -10.71
C GLY A 118 0.53 -4.64 -9.57
N VAL A 119 0.65 -3.63 -8.71
CA VAL A 119 -0.10 -3.53 -7.46
C VAL A 119 -0.55 -2.11 -7.17
N VAL A 120 -1.82 -1.99 -6.76
CA VAL A 120 -2.36 -0.73 -6.25
C VAL A 120 -3.10 -0.94 -4.94
N ARG A 121 -3.08 0.07 -4.07
CA ARG A 121 -4.07 0.22 -2.99
C ARG A 121 -4.97 1.37 -3.38
N SER A 122 -6.28 1.19 -3.25
CA SER A 122 -7.27 2.25 -3.46
C SER A 122 -8.10 2.42 -2.20
N VAL A 123 -8.24 3.68 -1.77
CA VAL A 123 -9.15 4.13 -0.72
C VAL A 123 -10.16 5.03 -1.40
N THR A 124 -11.43 4.67 -1.28
CA THR A 124 -12.52 5.37 -1.97
C THR A 124 -12.76 6.75 -1.37
N GLY A 125 -12.89 7.76 -2.23
CA GLY A 125 -13.28 9.12 -1.84
C GLY A 125 -14.79 9.30 -1.86
N ASP A 126 -15.24 10.53 -1.63
CA ASP A 126 -16.66 10.87 -1.47
C ASP A 126 -17.51 10.45 -2.68
N TRP A 127 -16.96 10.54 -3.90
CA TRP A 127 -17.72 10.23 -5.11
C TRP A 127 -17.91 8.73 -5.30
N GLY A 128 -16.86 7.94 -5.03
CA GLY A 128 -16.94 6.48 -5.05
C GLY A 128 -17.83 5.93 -3.92
N GLU A 129 -17.82 6.59 -2.76
CA GLU A 129 -18.67 6.24 -1.63
C GLU A 129 -20.16 6.51 -1.94
N ALA A 130 -20.47 7.64 -2.57
CA ALA A 130 -21.82 8.01 -2.96
C ALA A 130 -22.38 7.18 -4.13
N ALA A 131 -21.52 6.73 -5.07
CA ALA A 131 -21.92 5.99 -6.26
C ALA A 131 -21.13 4.68 -6.38
N ARG A 132 -21.30 3.78 -5.41
CA ARG A 132 -20.56 2.50 -5.29
C ARG A 132 -20.73 1.60 -6.51
N ASP A 133 -21.92 1.64 -7.13
CA ASP A 133 -22.29 0.93 -8.34
C ASP A 133 -21.65 1.51 -9.62
N ARG A 134 -20.95 2.66 -9.50
CA ARG A 134 -20.26 3.38 -10.57
C ARG A 134 -18.75 3.45 -10.36
N PHE A 135 -18.24 2.66 -9.41
CA PHE A 135 -16.80 2.50 -9.20
C PHE A 135 -16.33 1.16 -9.75
N ARG A 136 -15.22 1.20 -10.49
CA ARG A 136 -14.70 0.04 -11.20
C ARG A 136 -13.18 0.04 -11.25
N LEU A 137 -12.58 -1.10 -10.89
CA LEU A 137 -11.17 -1.40 -11.16
C LEU A 137 -11.08 -2.65 -12.03
N ASN A 138 -10.58 -2.49 -13.25
CA ASN A 138 -10.28 -3.59 -14.16
C ASN A 138 -8.84 -4.04 -14.04
N THR A 139 -8.64 -5.32 -14.27
CA THR A 139 -7.34 -5.94 -14.55
C THR A 139 -7.42 -6.63 -15.92
N PRO A 140 -6.36 -7.31 -16.42
CA PRO A 140 -6.46 -8.04 -17.68
C PRO A 140 -7.51 -9.15 -17.68
N VAL A 141 -7.81 -9.73 -16.51
CA VAL A 141 -8.64 -10.95 -16.39
C VAL A 141 -9.85 -10.80 -15.47
N ALA A 142 -9.89 -9.74 -14.67
CA ALA A 142 -10.92 -9.60 -13.65
C ALA A 142 -11.45 -8.17 -13.51
N ALA A 143 -12.62 -8.15 -12.90
CA ALA A 143 -13.48 -7.03 -12.71
C ALA A 143 -13.72 -6.81 -11.22
N ILE A 144 -13.32 -5.68 -10.65
CA ILE A 144 -13.55 -5.37 -9.25
C ILE A 144 -14.48 -4.16 -9.14
N GLY A 145 -15.56 -4.33 -8.37
CA GLY A 145 -16.42 -3.26 -7.88
C GLY A 145 -16.35 -3.17 -6.36
N ILE A 146 -16.80 -2.04 -5.79
CA ILE A 146 -16.75 -1.78 -4.35
C ILE A 146 -18.14 -1.82 -3.73
N LYS A 147 -18.20 -2.06 -2.43
CA LYS A 147 -19.33 -1.71 -1.55
C LYS A 147 -18.84 -0.85 -0.38
N GLY A 148 -18.04 0.17 -0.71
CA GLY A 148 -17.30 1.05 0.21
C GLY A 148 -16.05 0.41 0.69
N THR A 149 -14.86 0.88 0.29
CA THR A 149 -13.68 0.11 0.67
C THR A 149 -12.34 0.81 0.57
N ASP A 150 -11.46 0.33 1.44
CA ASP A 150 -10.03 0.39 1.33
C ASP A 150 -9.53 -1.03 0.96
N PHE A 151 -8.90 -1.16 -0.20
CA PHE A 151 -8.54 -2.46 -0.75
C PHE A 151 -7.24 -2.42 -1.56
N ILE A 152 -6.64 -3.60 -1.74
CA ILE A 152 -5.38 -3.80 -2.45
C ILE A 152 -5.63 -4.79 -3.58
N VAL A 153 -5.07 -4.51 -4.76
CA VAL A 153 -5.16 -5.38 -5.93
C VAL A 153 -3.77 -5.63 -6.49
N ARG A 154 -3.45 -6.89 -6.75
CA ARG A 154 -2.33 -7.31 -7.61
C ARG A 154 -2.88 -7.90 -8.90
N ALA A 155 -2.28 -7.54 -10.03
CA ALA A 155 -2.63 -8.13 -11.31
C ALA A 155 -1.39 -8.41 -12.17
N ASP A 156 -1.48 -9.49 -12.91
CA ASP A 156 -0.66 -9.77 -14.08
C ASP A 156 -1.59 -10.16 -15.25
N LEU A 157 -1.03 -10.64 -16.36
CA LEU A 157 -1.79 -10.94 -17.57
C LEU A 157 -2.80 -12.08 -17.39
N VAL A 158 -2.61 -12.97 -16.42
CA VAL A 158 -3.42 -14.19 -16.26
C VAL A 158 -4.05 -14.33 -14.88
N THR A 159 -3.61 -13.52 -13.90
CA THR A 159 -4.03 -13.61 -12.50
C THR A 159 -4.43 -12.25 -11.96
N THR A 160 -5.50 -12.22 -11.17
CA THR A 160 -5.86 -11.09 -10.32
C THR A 160 -6.10 -11.53 -8.90
N GLN A 161 -5.60 -10.76 -7.97
CA GLN A 161 -5.67 -11.03 -6.55
C GLN A 161 -6.05 -9.76 -5.81
N ALA A 162 -6.94 -9.85 -4.81
CA ALA A 162 -7.38 -8.68 -4.07
C ALA A 162 -7.64 -8.96 -2.59
N ALA A 163 -7.27 -8.00 -1.75
CA ALA A 163 -7.46 -8.02 -0.30
C ALA A 163 -8.23 -6.78 0.13
N VAL A 164 -9.05 -6.90 1.18
CA VAL A 164 -9.87 -5.81 1.72
C VAL A 164 -9.39 -5.44 3.11
N VAL A 165 -9.17 -4.15 3.33
CA VAL A 165 -8.80 -3.57 4.63
C VAL A 165 -10.04 -3.06 5.37
N SER A 166 -10.96 -2.40 4.65
CA SER A 166 -12.23 -1.90 5.20
C SER A 166 -13.35 -2.06 4.20
N GLY A 167 -14.57 -2.32 4.70
CA GLY A 167 -15.77 -2.49 3.89
C GLY A 167 -15.75 -3.73 3.01
N ALA A 168 -15.98 -3.61 1.70
CA ALA A 168 -16.12 -4.78 0.83
C ALA A 168 -15.85 -4.56 -0.67
N ILE A 169 -15.43 -5.63 -1.35
CA ILE A 169 -15.29 -5.70 -2.81
C ILE A 169 -16.06 -6.89 -3.38
N VAL A 170 -16.41 -6.78 -4.66
CA VAL A 170 -16.91 -7.89 -5.48
C VAL A 170 -15.95 -8.07 -6.65
N MET A 171 -15.44 -9.28 -6.83
CA MET A 171 -14.60 -9.64 -7.98
C MET A 171 -15.40 -10.52 -8.95
N SER A 172 -15.22 -10.33 -10.25
CA SER A 172 -15.80 -11.17 -11.30
C SER A 172 -14.78 -11.38 -12.43
N PRO A 173 -14.92 -12.42 -13.27
CA PRO A 173 -14.18 -12.53 -14.52
C PRO A 173 -14.47 -11.35 -15.46
N LEU A 174 -13.44 -10.84 -16.14
CA LEU A 174 -13.59 -9.78 -17.14
C LEU A 174 -13.80 -10.39 -18.53
N GLU A 175 -15.04 -10.74 -18.86
CA GLU A 175 -15.40 -11.33 -20.15
C GLU A 175 -16.83 -10.96 -20.59
N GLY A 176 -17.13 -11.15 -21.88
CA GLY A 176 -18.46 -10.94 -22.44
C GLY A 176 -19.02 -9.54 -22.16
N SER A 177 -20.23 -9.46 -21.61
CA SER A 177 -20.93 -8.21 -21.33
C SER A 177 -20.28 -7.35 -20.23
N CYS A 178 -19.38 -7.92 -19.41
CA CYS A 178 -18.74 -7.21 -18.29
C CYS A 178 -17.80 -6.09 -18.77
N VAL A 179 -17.20 -6.22 -19.95
CA VAL A 179 -16.18 -5.29 -20.49
C VAL A 179 -16.70 -3.85 -20.65
N GLY A 180 -17.97 -3.71 -21.03
CA GLY A 180 -18.60 -2.41 -21.30
C GLY A 180 -19.26 -1.74 -20.09
N THR A 181 -19.12 -2.31 -18.89
CA THR A 181 -19.81 -1.83 -17.67
C THR A 181 -18.89 -1.01 -16.77
N VAL A 182 -19.50 -0.18 -15.92
CA VAL A 182 -18.83 0.75 -15.00
C VAL A 182 -19.11 0.44 -13.52
N GLY A 183 -19.70 -0.73 -13.26
CA GLY A 183 -20.05 -1.23 -11.94
C GLY A 183 -19.70 -2.71 -11.75
N PRO A 184 -20.10 -3.32 -10.62
CA PRO A 184 -19.93 -4.75 -10.38
C PRO A 184 -20.52 -5.56 -11.54
N CYS A 185 -19.79 -6.57 -12.02
CA CYS A 185 -20.25 -7.41 -13.13
C CYS A 185 -21.20 -8.52 -12.68
N ASN A 186 -21.87 -9.16 -13.66
CA ASN A 186 -22.78 -10.29 -13.55
C ASN A 186 -22.58 -11.12 -12.26
N LEU A 187 -23.58 -11.05 -11.36
CA LEU A 187 -23.47 -11.56 -9.99
C LEU A 187 -23.22 -13.07 -9.92
N ASP A 188 -23.68 -13.84 -10.90
CA ASP A 188 -23.66 -15.31 -10.89
C ASP A 188 -22.25 -15.92 -10.94
N ARG A 189 -21.26 -15.15 -11.42
CA ARG A 189 -19.85 -15.56 -11.45
C ARG A 189 -18.95 -14.62 -10.66
N SER A 190 -19.55 -13.96 -9.67
CA SER A 190 -18.87 -13.03 -8.79
C SER A 190 -18.66 -13.62 -7.40
N THR A 191 -17.58 -13.19 -6.74
CA THR A 191 -17.31 -13.54 -5.35
C THR A 191 -17.06 -12.27 -4.57
N MET A 192 -17.71 -12.15 -3.41
CA MET A 192 -17.54 -11.03 -2.50
C MET A 192 -16.48 -11.34 -1.46
N LEU A 193 -15.72 -10.29 -1.10
CA LEU A 193 -14.84 -10.29 0.05
C LEU A 193 -15.12 -9.05 0.89
N THR A 194 -15.35 -9.25 2.17
CA THR A 194 -15.63 -8.21 3.17
C THR A 194 -14.50 -8.17 4.19
N ALA A 195 -14.30 -7.03 4.87
CA ALA A 195 -13.18 -6.85 5.81
C ALA A 195 -13.22 -7.77 7.03
N ASP A 196 -14.40 -8.27 7.42
CA ASP A 196 -14.61 -9.25 8.50
C ASP A 196 -14.26 -10.69 8.10
N MET A 197 -13.99 -10.95 6.81
CA MET A 197 -13.46 -12.23 6.33
C MET A 197 -11.94 -12.30 6.55
N HIS A 198 -11.54 -12.23 7.83
CA HIS A 198 -10.16 -12.15 8.27
C HIS A 198 -9.24 -13.18 7.61
N GLY A 199 -8.03 -12.75 7.22
CA GLY A 199 -7.00 -13.61 6.63
C GLY A 199 -7.32 -14.18 5.25
N LYS A 200 -8.42 -13.74 4.61
CA LYS A 200 -8.81 -14.14 3.26
C LYS A 200 -8.51 -13.05 2.24
N MET A 201 -8.32 -13.50 1.01
CA MET A 201 -8.23 -12.66 -0.18
C MET A 201 -8.95 -13.36 -1.34
N LEU A 202 -9.29 -12.60 -2.38
CA LEU A 202 -9.80 -13.16 -3.63
C LEU A 202 -8.66 -13.42 -4.60
N GLU A 203 -8.73 -14.52 -5.32
CA GLU A 203 -7.89 -14.82 -6.46
C GLU A 203 -8.74 -15.29 -7.64
N PHE A 204 -8.46 -14.74 -8.82
CA PHE A 204 -8.98 -15.22 -10.09
C PHE A 204 -7.83 -15.49 -11.07
N VAL A 205 -7.88 -16.61 -11.77
CA VAL A 205 -6.89 -17.03 -12.78
C VAL A 205 -7.64 -17.36 -14.06
N GLN A 206 -7.27 -16.76 -15.19
CA GLN A 206 -8.00 -16.78 -16.48
C GLN A 206 -8.40 -18.18 -16.97
N ASN A 207 -7.64 -19.20 -16.60
CA ASN A 207 -7.89 -20.61 -16.96
C ASN A 207 -7.93 -21.55 -15.74
N GLY A 208 -7.94 -21.01 -14.51
CA GLY A 208 -7.87 -21.79 -13.27
C GLY A 208 -9.22 -22.06 -12.61
N GLY A 209 -10.31 -21.47 -13.13
CA GLY A 209 -11.67 -21.64 -12.60
C GLY A 209 -12.67 -20.68 -13.25
N GLN A 210 -13.96 -20.95 -13.06
CA GLN A 210 -15.05 -20.13 -13.61
C GLN A 210 -15.38 -18.92 -12.71
N VAL A 211 -15.01 -18.93 -11.43
CA VAL A 211 -15.31 -17.88 -10.45
C VAL A 211 -14.08 -17.55 -9.60
N PRO A 212 -13.96 -16.32 -9.07
CA PRO A 212 -12.91 -15.99 -8.12
C PRO A 212 -13.01 -16.81 -6.84
N ARG A 213 -11.88 -17.29 -6.34
CA ARG A 213 -11.80 -18.12 -5.13
C ARG A 213 -11.26 -17.34 -3.95
N LEU A 214 -11.77 -17.66 -2.75
CA LEU A 214 -11.17 -17.19 -1.50
C LEU A 214 -9.92 -18.03 -1.20
N VAL A 215 -8.78 -17.38 -1.11
CA VAL A 215 -7.51 -18.01 -0.74
C VAL A 215 -6.92 -17.35 0.51
N PRO A 216 -6.03 -18.02 1.25
CA PRO A 216 -5.31 -17.39 2.35
C PRO A 216 -4.49 -16.19 1.87
N MET A 217 -4.48 -15.09 2.63
CA MET A 217 -3.77 -13.86 2.26
C MET A 217 -2.25 -14.04 2.10
N LEU A 218 -1.66 -15.02 2.81
CA LEU A 218 -0.24 -15.38 2.77
C LEU A 218 0.31 -15.66 1.35
N ASP A 219 -0.54 -16.14 0.43
CA ASP A 219 -0.14 -16.56 -0.92
C ASP A 219 0.10 -15.39 -1.89
N LEU A 220 -0.63 -14.28 -1.73
CA LEU A 220 -0.38 -13.05 -2.48
C LEU A 220 0.95 -12.41 -2.05
N GLU A 221 1.25 -12.50 -0.77
CA GLU A 221 2.40 -11.85 -0.14
C GLU A 221 3.72 -12.48 -0.59
N ALA A 222 3.77 -13.82 -0.69
CA ALA A 222 4.93 -14.53 -1.24
C ALA A 222 5.21 -14.16 -2.72
N ARG A 223 4.15 -13.97 -3.52
CA ARG A 223 4.26 -13.63 -4.95
C ARG A 223 4.68 -12.18 -5.17
N LEU A 224 4.14 -11.26 -4.36
CA LEU A 224 4.55 -9.85 -4.36
C LEU A 224 6.02 -9.66 -3.99
N ALA A 225 6.54 -10.46 -3.05
CA ALA A 225 7.95 -10.46 -2.70
C ALA A 225 8.82 -11.03 -3.83
N GLY A 226 8.36 -12.09 -4.51
CA GLY A 226 9.04 -12.68 -5.66
C GLY A 226 9.17 -11.73 -6.85
N ASP A 227 8.10 -11.00 -7.21
CA ASP A 227 8.10 -10.06 -8.34
C ASP A 227 9.06 -8.87 -8.12
N ALA A 228 9.14 -8.38 -6.87
CA ALA A 228 10.09 -7.33 -6.49
C ALA A 228 11.57 -7.79 -6.58
N VAL A 229 11.84 -9.08 -6.40
CA VAL A 229 13.17 -9.69 -6.59
C VAL A 229 13.44 -9.94 -8.07
N ALA A 230 12.46 -10.44 -8.82
CA ALA A 230 12.56 -10.74 -10.25
C ALA A 230 12.80 -9.49 -11.11
N ALA A 231 12.15 -8.37 -10.78
CA ALA A 231 12.39 -7.12 -11.49
C ALA A 231 13.79 -6.55 -11.28
N ARG A 232 14.37 -6.72 -10.08
CA ARG A 232 15.76 -6.34 -9.80
C ARG A 232 16.77 -7.16 -10.62
N SER A 233 16.42 -8.39 -11.01
CA SER A 233 17.23 -9.17 -11.95
C SER A 233 17.07 -8.72 -13.40
N SER A 234 15.86 -8.34 -13.85
CA SER A 234 15.63 -7.92 -15.24
C SER A 234 16.21 -6.56 -15.60
N GLU A 235 16.26 -5.60 -14.66
CA GLU A 235 16.92 -4.30 -14.90
C GLU A 235 18.45 -4.42 -15.02
N ARG A 236 19.04 -5.53 -14.54
CA ARG A 236 20.48 -5.81 -14.72
C ARG A 236 20.82 -6.33 -16.12
N THR A 237 19.82 -6.68 -16.93
CA THR A 237 20.01 -7.36 -18.24
C THR A 237 19.56 -6.54 -19.45
N ALA A 238 19.31 -5.23 -19.30
CA ALA A 238 19.00 -4.38 -20.46
C ALA A 238 20.22 -4.30 -21.42
N PRO A 239 20.08 -4.57 -22.73
CA PRO A 239 21.20 -4.64 -23.66
C PRO A 239 21.75 -3.25 -23.98
N GLN A 240 23.04 -3.04 -23.69
CA GLN A 240 23.81 -1.95 -24.27
C GLN A 240 23.99 -2.18 -25.78
N ALA A 241 23.71 -1.16 -26.57
CA ALA A 241 23.99 -1.13 -28.00
C ALA A 241 25.50 -1.34 -28.29
N PRO A 242 25.87 -1.96 -29.43
CA PRO A 242 27.19 -2.53 -29.60
C PRO A 242 28.22 -1.46 -29.98
N ALA A 243 29.36 -1.49 -29.31
CA ALA A 243 30.60 -0.90 -29.79
C ALA A 243 31.64 -2.02 -29.97
N GLY A 244 32.34 -1.95 -31.10
CA GLY A 244 33.02 -3.08 -31.73
C GLY A 244 34.28 -3.60 -31.04
N ASN A 245 34.65 -4.82 -31.48
CA ASN A 245 35.97 -5.41 -31.73
C ASN A 245 37.04 -5.20 -30.63
N THR A 246 37.69 -6.22 -30.07
CA THR A 246 38.47 -7.30 -30.71
C THR A 246 38.84 -8.33 -29.64
N ALA A 247 38.83 -9.63 -30.00
CA ALA A 247 39.54 -10.68 -29.27
C ALA A 247 41.07 -10.53 -29.47
N PRO A 248 41.92 -11.10 -28.59
CA PRO A 248 42.25 -12.53 -28.75
C PRO A 248 42.45 -13.32 -27.44
N THR A 249 42.00 -14.58 -27.46
CA THR A 249 42.52 -15.73 -26.69
C THR A 249 43.83 -16.22 -27.38
N PRO A 250 44.70 -17.14 -26.85
CA PRO A 250 44.49 -18.08 -25.74
C PRO A 250 45.71 -18.37 -24.82
N SER A 251 45.50 -19.14 -23.75
CA SER A 251 46.22 -20.42 -23.52
C SER A 251 45.76 -21.14 -22.26
N ALA A 252 45.81 -22.47 -22.34
CA ALA A 252 45.27 -23.45 -21.43
C ALA A 252 46.28 -23.88 -20.36
N ASP A 253 45.79 -24.43 -19.24
CA ASP A 253 46.35 -25.69 -18.73
C ASP A 253 45.37 -26.46 -17.79
N LYS A 254 45.14 -27.71 -18.19
CA LYS A 254 44.99 -28.98 -17.42
C LYS A 254 43.95 -29.12 -16.28
N LEU A 255 42.96 -30.03 -16.44
CA LEU A 255 42.94 -31.49 -16.08
C LEU A 255 42.28 -31.64 -14.68
N VAL A 256 41.33 -32.51 -14.33
CA VAL A 256 40.98 -33.90 -14.67
C VAL A 256 39.50 -34.13 -14.29
N ILE A 257 38.80 -34.97 -15.06
CA ILE A 257 37.47 -35.54 -14.78
C ILE A 257 37.57 -36.66 -13.73
N ALA A 258 36.67 -36.69 -12.74
CA ALA A 258 36.25 -37.95 -12.15
C ALA A 258 34.80 -37.86 -11.66
N GLU A 259 33.93 -38.49 -12.43
CA GLU A 259 32.54 -38.83 -12.15
C GLU A 259 32.49 -40.06 -11.24
N SER A 260 31.59 -40.11 -10.26
CA SER A 260 31.10 -41.40 -9.75
C SER A 260 29.76 -41.28 -9.00
N VAL A 261 28.90 -42.19 -9.41
CA VAL A 261 27.55 -42.55 -8.96
C VAL A 261 27.64 -43.35 -7.66
N GLN A 262 26.71 -43.16 -6.70
CA GLN A 262 26.01 -44.25 -5.98
C GLN A 262 24.98 -43.78 -4.92
N LYS A 263 23.74 -44.27 -5.03
CA LYS A 263 22.87 -44.73 -3.91
C LYS A 263 23.23 -46.21 -3.60
N PRO A 264 22.75 -46.95 -2.55
CA PRO A 264 21.58 -46.80 -1.63
C PRO A 264 21.92 -47.08 -0.12
N VAL A 265 21.03 -47.10 0.90
CA VAL A 265 20.18 -48.22 1.43
C VAL A 265 19.52 -47.75 2.77
N ILE A 266 18.19 -47.77 2.98
CA ILE A 266 17.26 -48.69 3.75
C ILE A 266 17.57 -49.04 5.24
N ASN A 267 16.60 -48.78 6.15
CA ASN A 267 16.06 -49.61 7.26
C ASN A 267 14.91 -48.81 7.94
N GLN A 268 13.60 -49.14 7.88
CA GLN A 268 12.75 -50.23 8.44
C GLN A 268 12.56 -50.27 9.98
N SER A 269 11.27 -50.36 10.37
CA SER A 269 10.66 -50.85 11.64
C SER A 269 10.57 -49.84 12.81
N LEU A 270 9.48 -49.68 13.59
CA LEU A 270 8.44 -50.63 14.05
C LEU A 270 7.01 -50.02 14.07
N ALA A 271 6.03 -50.90 13.89
CA ALA A 271 4.63 -50.73 14.26
C ALA A 271 4.35 -51.37 15.64
N GLY A 272 3.28 -50.91 16.31
CA GLY A 272 2.56 -51.69 17.34
C GLY A 272 2.30 -50.95 18.65
N ASN A 273 1.08 -50.43 18.85
CA ASN A 273 0.08 -51.06 19.72
C ASN A 273 -1.15 -50.17 19.87
N LEU A 274 -2.27 -50.69 19.36
CA LEU A 274 -3.63 -50.33 19.73
C LEU A 274 -3.92 -50.96 21.09
N VAL A 275 -4.38 -50.17 22.05
CA VAL A 275 -5.16 -50.68 23.17
C VAL A 275 -6.48 -49.93 23.17
N GLU A 276 -7.51 -50.71 22.90
CA GLU A 276 -8.93 -50.41 23.03
C GLU A 276 -9.30 -50.57 24.50
N GLU A 277 -9.80 -49.51 25.14
CA GLU A 277 -10.47 -49.66 26.44
C GLU A 277 -11.71 -48.78 26.54
N LYS A 278 -12.83 -49.43 26.15
CA LYS A 278 -14.09 -49.50 26.89
C LYS A 278 -14.84 -48.20 27.21
N VAL A 279 -15.87 -47.98 26.40
CA VAL A 279 -17.07 -47.19 26.72
C VAL A 279 -17.72 -47.72 27.99
N LEU A 280 -17.91 -46.84 28.98
CA LEU A 280 -18.88 -47.02 30.07
C LEU A 280 -19.76 -45.76 30.10
N GLU A 281 -20.90 -45.87 29.41
CA GLU A 281 -22.05 -44.99 29.59
C GLU A 281 -22.66 -45.31 30.97
N SER A 282 -22.61 -44.39 31.93
CA SER A 282 -23.62 -44.29 32.99
C SER A 282 -23.54 -42.94 33.70
N ASP A 283 -24.73 -42.36 33.88
CA ASP A 283 -25.13 -41.33 34.85
C ASP A 283 -24.92 -39.85 34.51
N LEU A 284 -25.92 -39.30 33.79
CA LEU A 284 -26.33 -37.90 33.93
C LEU A 284 -27.03 -37.73 35.29
N PRO A 285 -26.60 -36.76 36.12
CA PRO A 285 -27.54 -35.69 36.44
C PRO A 285 -26.91 -34.29 36.57
N GLY A 286 -27.64 -33.30 36.07
CA GLY A 286 -27.51 -31.90 36.49
C GLY A 286 -26.88 -30.98 35.45
N SER A 287 -27.74 -30.28 34.70
CA SER A 287 -27.38 -29.07 33.95
C SER A 287 -26.74 -28.05 34.90
N ARG A 288 -25.42 -27.93 34.88
CA ARG A 288 -24.71 -26.72 35.32
C ARG A 288 -24.29 -25.99 34.06
N SER A 289 -24.80 -24.77 33.90
CA SER A 289 -24.25 -23.81 32.93
C SER A 289 -22.73 -23.78 33.08
N PRO A 290 -21.95 -23.90 31.99
CA PRO A 290 -20.49 -23.84 32.10
C PRO A 290 -20.12 -22.49 32.72
N ALA A 291 -19.27 -22.53 33.75
CA ALA A 291 -18.66 -21.31 34.29
C ALA A 291 -17.96 -20.56 33.14
N PRO A 292 -18.02 -19.21 33.09
CA PRO A 292 -17.30 -18.46 32.08
C PRO A 292 -15.82 -18.85 32.16
N VAL A 293 -15.30 -19.35 31.04
CA VAL A 293 -13.87 -19.66 30.91
C VAL A 293 -13.10 -18.39 31.30
N PRO A 294 -12.11 -18.45 32.22
CA PRO A 294 -11.31 -17.29 32.54
C PRO A 294 -10.66 -16.76 31.26
N VAL A 295 -10.94 -15.51 30.90
CA VAL A 295 -10.19 -14.83 29.84
C VAL A 295 -8.73 -14.79 30.30
N PRO A 296 -7.75 -15.31 29.55
CA PRO A 296 -6.36 -15.23 29.95
C PRO A 296 -5.98 -13.76 30.17
N SER A 297 -5.54 -13.42 31.38
CA SER A 297 -5.12 -12.06 31.72
C SER A 297 -3.83 -11.72 30.99
N VAL A 298 -3.81 -10.59 30.25
CA VAL A 298 -2.57 -10.05 29.66
C VAL A 298 -1.55 -9.80 30.79
N PRO A 299 -0.31 -10.30 30.69
CA PRO A 299 0.75 -9.90 31.61
C PRO A 299 0.91 -8.37 31.67
N ASP A 300 1.13 -7.82 32.88
CA ASP A 300 1.20 -6.36 33.12
C ASP A 300 2.26 -5.64 32.27
N ASP A 301 3.26 -6.38 31.77
CA ASP A 301 4.36 -5.89 30.96
C ASP A 301 4.06 -5.83 29.45
N ALA A 302 2.87 -6.27 29.00
CA ALA A 302 2.48 -6.37 27.58
C ALA A 302 1.18 -5.59 27.24
N ARG A 303 0.96 -4.44 27.87
CA ARG A 303 -0.24 -3.59 27.62
C ARG A 303 -0.20 -2.86 26.28
N LEU A 304 0.98 -2.65 25.72
CA LEU A 304 1.20 -2.18 24.35
C LEU A 304 2.03 -3.21 23.59
N VAL A 305 1.52 -3.62 22.42
CA VAL A 305 2.22 -4.56 21.54
C VAL A 305 2.12 -4.06 20.11
N TRP A 306 3.24 -4.06 19.40
CA TRP A 306 3.23 -3.87 17.95
C TRP A 306 2.88 -5.18 17.29
N VAL A 307 1.93 -5.15 16.36
CA VAL A 307 1.39 -6.31 15.68
C VAL A 307 1.49 -6.10 14.19
N ARG A 308 1.90 -7.13 13.48
CA ARG A 308 1.98 -7.13 12.02
C ARG A 308 0.57 -7.21 11.45
N ASN A 309 0.17 -6.25 10.60
CA ASN A 309 -1.17 -6.21 9.98
C ASN A 309 -1.34 -7.20 8.81
N GLY A 310 -0.27 -7.92 8.48
CA GLY A 310 -0.10 -8.82 7.33
C GLY A 310 1.35 -9.32 7.27
N ALA A 311 1.79 -9.92 6.15
CA ALA A 311 3.15 -10.45 6.00
C ALA A 311 4.27 -9.46 6.34
N ASN A 312 5.44 -10.04 6.63
CA ASN A 312 6.73 -9.43 7.01
C ASN A 312 7.33 -8.42 6.01
N TRP A 313 6.53 -7.73 5.20
CA TRP A 313 6.98 -6.71 4.26
C TRP A 313 7.46 -5.47 5.02
N ASN A 314 8.70 -5.04 4.78
CA ASN A 314 9.31 -3.80 5.32
C ASN A 314 9.41 -3.79 6.83
N ILE A 315 9.21 -4.94 7.45
CA ILE A 315 9.42 -5.16 8.86
C ILE A 315 10.89 -5.57 9.00
N PRO A 316 11.75 -4.76 9.67
CA PRO A 316 13.15 -5.11 9.87
C PRO A 316 13.27 -6.57 10.36
N PRO A 317 14.30 -7.34 9.96
CA PRO A 317 14.50 -8.71 10.45
C PRO A 317 14.53 -8.80 11.99
N ASN A 318 14.98 -7.71 12.62
CA ASN A 318 15.00 -7.49 14.07
C ASN A 318 13.79 -6.69 14.59
N SER A 319 12.64 -6.75 13.91
CA SER A 319 11.46 -6.00 14.33
C SER A 319 10.85 -6.54 15.61
N ILE A 320 10.50 -5.61 16.49
CA ILE A 320 9.82 -5.86 17.75
C ILE A 320 8.32 -6.15 17.58
N ALA A 321 7.79 -6.10 16.35
CA ALA A 321 6.39 -6.39 16.08
C ALA A 321 6.12 -7.89 16.15
N GLU A 322 5.11 -8.27 16.93
CA GLU A 322 4.58 -9.62 17.07
C GLU A 322 3.62 -9.97 15.94
N ARG A 323 3.40 -11.28 15.73
CA ARG A 323 2.45 -11.76 14.72
C ARG A 323 0.99 -11.54 15.19
N LEU A 324 0.09 -11.41 14.23
CA LEU A 324 -1.34 -11.15 14.49
C LEU A 324 -2.02 -12.26 15.32
N ASP A 325 -1.65 -13.52 15.08
CA ASP A 325 -2.12 -14.70 15.82
C ASP A 325 -1.77 -14.64 17.33
N ALA A 326 -0.64 -14.04 17.70
CA ALA A 326 -0.22 -13.88 19.09
C ALA A 326 -0.95 -12.73 19.83
N ALA A 327 -1.51 -11.75 19.10
CA ALA A 327 -2.08 -10.54 19.68
C ALA A 327 -3.62 -10.55 19.82
N GLU A 328 -4.33 -11.25 18.92
CA GLU A 328 -5.80 -11.35 18.95
C GLU A 328 -6.32 -12.21 20.12
N ALA A 329 -5.47 -13.07 20.70
CA ALA A 329 -5.83 -13.96 21.79
C ALA A 329 -6.19 -13.26 23.13
N VAL A 330 -5.99 -11.95 23.27
CA VAL A 330 -6.03 -11.27 24.58
C VAL A 330 -6.84 -9.95 24.65
N GLY A 331 -7.78 -9.72 23.71
CA GLY A 331 -8.76 -8.62 23.84
C GLY A 331 -8.20 -7.19 23.65
N ARG A 332 -7.02 -7.04 23.04
CA ARG A 332 -6.40 -5.74 22.74
C ARG A 332 -7.08 -5.06 21.54
N LYS A 333 -7.05 -3.71 21.48
CA LYS A 333 -7.57 -2.91 20.35
C LYS A 333 -6.46 -2.19 19.59
N ALA A 334 -6.59 -2.13 18.26
CA ALA A 334 -5.76 -1.28 17.41
C ALA A 334 -5.92 0.20 17.77
N VAL A 335 -4.82 0.94 17.91
CA VAL A 335 -4.85 2.36 18.30
C VAL A 335 -4.00 3.27 17.41
N VAL A 336 -2.89 2.76 16.87
CA VAL A 336 -2.05 3.50 15.91
C VAL A 336 -1.60 2.52 14.85
N SER A 337 -1.72 2.88 13.58
CA SER A 337 -1.47 1.95 12.48
C SER A 337 -0.68 2.61 11.36
N ASN A 338 0.15 1.82 10.69
CA ASN A 338 0.55 2.06 9.31
C ASN A 338 0.22 0.84 8.45
N PHE A 339 0.64 0.87 7.19
CA PHE A 339 0.37 -0.22 6.24
C PHE A 339 0.86 -1.60 6.74
N PHE A 340 1.95 -1.68 7.52
CA PHE A 340 2.64 -2.92 7.87
C PHE A 340 2.46 -3.34 9.34
N ILE A 341 2.36 -2.38 10.27
CA ILE A 341 2.38 -2.62 11.70
C ILE A 341 1.32 -1.74 12.38
N THR A 342 0.58 -2.33 13.32
CA THR A 342 -0.37 -1.64 14.21
C THR A 342 0.07 -1.79 15.65
N LEU A 343 0.01 -0.71 16.40
CA LEU A 343 0.07 -0.72 17.85
C LEU A 343 -1.29 -1.15 18.40
N TYR A 344 -1.30 -2.25 19.12
CA TYR A 344 -2.43 -2.73 19.88
C TYR A 344 -2.27 -2.33 21.35
N ARG A 345 -3.37 -1.89 21.95
CA ARG A 345 -3.46 -1.47 23.34
C ARG A 345 -4.45 -2.36 24.09
N ASP A 346 -4.04 -2.87 25.25
CA ASP A 346 -4.93 -3.57 26.17
C ASP A 346 -6.06 -2.66 26.64
N GLN A 347 -7.28 -3.21 26.65
CA GLN A 347 -8.49 -2.57 27.17
C GLN A 347 -9.18 -3.41 28.24
N THR A 348 -8.67 -4.61 28.52
CA THR A 348 -9.30 -5.55 29.46
C THR A 348 -9.21 -5.06 30.91
N THR A 349 -8.15 -4.31 31.22
CA THR A 349 -7.88 -3.80 32.58
C THR A 349 -8.42 -2.38 32.82
N ARG A 350 -8.43 -1.52 31.79
CA ARG A 350 -8.99 -0.15 31.82
C ARG A 350 -9.46 0.27 30.43
N ALA A 351 -10.56 1.03 30.39
CA ALA A 351 -11.10 1.61 29.15
C ALA A 351 -10.82 3.12 29.00
N THR A 352 -10.33 3.78 30.05
CA THR A 352 -10.13 5.25 30.10
C THR A 352 -8.68 5.59 30.39
N PHE A 353 -8.15 6.60 29.69
CA PHE A 353 -6.78 7.07 29.88
C PHE A 353 -6.71 7.91 31.15
N SER A 354 -6.08 7.35 32.18
CA SER A 354 -5.95 7.94 33.50
C SER A 354 -4.55 7.62 34.04
N PRO A 355 -3.55 8.43 33.67
CA PRO A 355 -2.18 8.26 34.16
C PRO A 355 -2.12 8.43 35.68
N GLU A 356 -1.35 7.58 36.36
CA GLU A 356 -1.26 7.56 37.83
C GLU A 356 -0.36 8.66 38.41
N VAL A 357 0.37 9.37 37.54
CA VAL A 357 1.32 10.43 37.90
C VAL A 357 1.11 11.65 37.02
N ALA A 358 1.49 12.83 37.51
CA ALA A 358 1.40 14.07 36.75
C ALA A 358 2.48 14.18 35.64
N SER A 359 3.64 13.56 35.84
CA SER A 359 4.74 13.53 34.87
C SER A 359 5.55 12.23 35.01
N ALA A 360 6.22 11.84 33.94
CA ALA A 360 7.08 10.65 33.91
C ALA A 360 8.17 10.77 32.84
N SER A 361 9.31 10.15 33.11
CA SER A 361 10.34 9.86 32.11
C SER A 361 10.32 8.36 31.82
N PHE A 362 10.42 8.00 30.55
CA PHE A 362 10.38 6.63 30.10
C PHE A 362 11.72 6.21 29.51
N ALA A 363 12.13 4.98 29.85
CA ALA A 363 13.26 4.32 29.23
C ALA A 363 12.82 3.58 27.96
N LEU A 364 13.68 3.62 26.94
CA LEU A 364 13.47 2.85 25.72
C LEU A 364 13.61 1.35 26.07
N SER A 365 12.50 0.62 26.03
CA SER A 365 12.49 -0.80 26.36
C SER A 365 12.84 -1.67 25.16
N ASN A 366 12.34 -1.31 23.96
CA ASN A 366 12.65 -2.00 22.73
C ASN A 366 12.45 -1.09 21.52
N ALA A 367 13.20 -1.30 20.45
CA ALA A 367 13.08 -0.56 19.21
C ALA A 367 13.51 -1.38 18.01
N SER A 368 12.91 -1.09 16.86
CA SER A 368 13.41 -1.57 15.59
C SER A 368 13.24 -0.50 14.52
N ALA A 369 14.29 -0.25 13.75
CA ALA A 369 14.27 0.73 12.69
C ALA A 369 15.02 0.21 11.46
N SER A 370 14.60 0.72 10.31
CA SER A 370 15.12 0.35 9.01
C SER A 370 15.38 1.59 8.18
N TYR A 371 16.38 1.47 7.32
CA TYR A 371 16.74 2.48 6.36
C TYR A 371 16.40 2.04 4.95
N SER A 372 15.68 2.88 4.23
CA SER A 372 15.34 2.68 2.81
C SER A 372 15.97 3.73 1.93
N ARG A 373 16.65 3.27 0.87
CA ARG A 373 17.01 4.05 -0.33
C ARG A 373 16.38 3.40 -1.55
N PRO A 374 16.06 4.18 -2.61
CA PRO A 374 15.69 3.61 -3.91
C PRO A 374 16.72 2.58 -4.38
N GLY A 375 16.26 1.41 -4.83
CA GLY A 375 17.11 0.35 -5.40
C GLY A 375 17.89 -0.52 -4.40
N ILE A 376 17.89 -0.20 -3.10
CA ILE A 376 18.61 -0.98 -2.07
C ILE A 376 17.60 -1.67 -1.15
N ALA A 377 17.92 -2.88 -0.70
CA ALA A 377 17.15 -3.55 0.36
C ALA A 377 17.16 -2.73 1.65
N TYR A 378 16.15 -2.90 2.51
CA TYR A 378 16.14 -2.25 3.82
C TYR A 378 17.39 -2.64 4.62
N GLN A 379 18.06 -1.64 5.16
CA GLN A 379 19.24 -1.83 5.98
C GLN A 379 18.87 -1.61 7.44
N PRO A 380 19.42 -2.41 8.38
CA PRO A 380 19.15 -2.22 9.79
C PRO A 380 19.66 -0.85 10.25
N VAL A 381 18.92 -0.25 11.18
CA VAL A 381 19.27 1.00 11.84
C VAL A 381 19.40 0.75 13.32
N ALA A 382 20.55 1.09 13.88
CA ALA A 382 20.74 1.09 15.32
C ALA A 382 20.04 2.30 15.94
N VAL A 383 19.24 2.04 16.97
CA VAL A 383 18.51 3.03 17.75
C VAL A 383 19.13 3.05 19.14
N SER A 384 19.59 4.22 19.58
CA SER A 384 20.25 4.39 20.88
C SER A 384 19.86 5.70 21.55
N ASN A 385 20.27 5.86 22.82
CA ASN A 385 20.07 7.09 23.61
C ASN A 385 18.63 7.61 23.59
N GLY A 386 17.66 6.68 23.60
CA GLY A 386 16.26 7.01 23.55
C GLY A 386 15.78 7.68 24.83
N ARG A 387 15.08 8.80 24.70
CA ARG A 387 14.47 9.53 25.81
C ARG A 387 13.04 9.92 25.45
N LEU A 388 12.10 9.66 26.35
CA LEU A 388 10.70 10.11 26.24
C LEU A 388 10.28 10.72 27.58
N ASP A 389 10.12 12.04 27.61
CA ASP A 389 9.62 12.78 28.77
C ASP A 389 8.17 13.21 28.53
N VAL A 390 7.35 13.04 29.56
CA VAL A 390 5.91 13.26 29.49
C VAL A 390 5.43 14.06 30.70
N ASP A 391 4.65 15.11 30.42
CA ASP A 391 3.89 15.87 31.39
C ASP A 391 2.40 15.62 31.10
N PHE A 392 1.80 14.68 31.84
CA PHE A 392 0.40 14.32 31.69
C PHE A 392 -0.53 15.45 32.14
N ALA A 393 -0.13 16.20 33.17
CA ALA A 393 -0.89 17.37 33.63
C ALA A 393 -0.98 18.47 32.54
N LYS A 394 0.08 18.63 31.74
CA LYS A 394 0.10 19.56 30.60
C LYS A 394 -0.26 18.91 29.25
N SER A 395 -0.58 17.62 29.25
CA SER A 395 -0.87 16.82 28.05
C SER A 395 0.19 17.03 26.96
N SER A 396 1.46 16.91 27.33
CA SER A 396 2.59 17.16 26.42
C SER A 396 3.69 16.12 26.56
N TYR A 397 4.42 15.90 25.48
CA TYR A 397 5.58 15.01 25.45
C TYR A 397 6.75 15.64 24.70
N ALA A 398 7.95 15.13 24.98
CA ALA A 398 9.16 15.35 24.18
C ALA A 398 9.93 14.04 24.07
N THR A 399 10.42 13.74 22.86
CA THR A 399 11.13 12.49 22.58
C THR A 399 12.37 12.72 21.71
N SER A 400 13.40 11.93 21.96
CA SER A 400 14.62 11.90 21.13
C SER A 400 15.14 10.47 20.95
N LEU A 401 15.68 10.17 19.77
CA LEU A 401 16.39 8.93 19.46
C LEU A 401 17.64 9.25 18.63
N ASP A 402 18.76 8.62 18.96
CA ASP A 402 19.93 8.60 18.09
C ASP A 402 19.81 7.43 17.11
N LEU A 403 19.99 7.73 15.83
CA LEU A 403 19.82 6.78 14.73
C LEU A 403 21.13 6.65 13.95
N SER A 404 21.62 5.43 13.79
CA SER A 404 22.84 5.18 13.03
C SER A 404 22.70 3.99 12.07
N GLY A 405 23.25 4.13 10.88
CA GLY A 405 23.21 3.10 9.85
C GLY A 405 23.98 3.50 8.60
N ALA A 406 23.66 2.90 7.46
CA ALA A 406 24.33 3.18 6.17
C ALA A 406 24.17 4.63 5.67
N PHE A 407 23.28 5.41 6.28
CA PHE A 407 23.12 6.85 6.02
C PHE A 407 24.00 7.74 6.90
N GLY A 408 24.84 7.17 7.75
CA GLY A 408 25.58 7.88 8.79
C GLY A 408 24.79 7.96 10.10
N GLN A 409 25.01 9.03 10.85
CA GLN A 409 24.33 9.28 12.13
C GLN A 409 23.37 10.48 11.99
N THR A 410 22.20 10.36 12.59
CA THR A 410 21.24 11.45 12.71
C THR A 410 20.43 11.31 13.99
N GLN A 411 19.73 12.38 14.37
CA GLN A 411 18.84 12.37 15.52
C GLN A 411 17.38 12.55 15.07
N PHE A 412 16.51 11.72 15.62
CA PHE A 412 15.07 11.95 15.56
C PHE A 412 14.63 12.68 16.83
N GLN A 413 13.94 13.81 16.67
CA GLN A 413 13.42 14.62 17.78
C GLN A 413 12.01 15.07 17.45
N SER A 414 11.12 15.01 18.43
CA SER A 414 9.76 15.52 18.32
C SER A 414 9.22 15.89 19.70
N ALA A 415 8.40 16.93 19.76
CA ALA A 415 7.64 17.31 20.93
C ALA A 415 6.26 17.74 20.48
N GLY A 416 5.25 17.46 21.29
CA GLY A 416 3.86 17.65 20.88
C GLY A 416 2.85 17.49 22.00
N LYS A 417 1.59 17.36 21.61
CA LYS A 417 0.45 17.20 22.53
C LYS A 417 -0.03 15.75 22.61
N ILE A 418 -0.60 15.42 23.75
CA ILE A 418 -1.24 14.13 24.04
C ILE A 418 -2.75 14.37 24.09
N SER A 419 -3.52 13.52 23.43
CA SER A 419 -4.98 13.60 23.47
C SER A 419 -5.53 13.07 24.79
N SER A 420 -6.81 13.38 25.06
CA SER A 420 -7.54 12.87 26.23
C SER A 420 -7.65 11.35 26.30
N VAL A 421 -7.40 10.64 25.19
CA VAL A 421 -7.40 9.19 25.10
C VAL A 421 -5.98 8.58 25.06
N GLY A 422 -4.96 9.40 25.34
CA GLY A 422 -3.57 8.97 25.42
C GLY A 422 -2.92 8.68 24.06
N LEU A 423 -3.41 9.28 22.98
CA LEU A 423 -2.79 9.22 21.65
C LEU A 423 -1.96 10.46 21.39
N PHE A 424 -0.91 10.34 20.59
CA PHE A 424 -0.07 11.47 20.20
C PHE A 424 0.46 11.28 18.78
N GLN A 425 0.56 12.37 18.03
CA GLN A 425 0.99 12.37 16.64
C GLN A 425 1.62 13.73 16.31
N GLU A 426 2.67 13.70 15.49
CA GLU A 426 3.30 14.90 14.93
C GLU A 426 3.67 14.65 13.47
N MET A 427 3.47 15.66 12.63
CA MET A 427 3.80 15.60 11.21
C MET A 427 4.44 16.92 10.78
N GLY A 428 5.69 16.86 10.33
CA GLY A 428 6.48 18.02 9.93
C GLY A 428 7.22 17.82 8.61
N ALA A 429 8.00 18.82 8.22
CA ALA A 429 8.81 18.75 7.01
C ALA A 429 9.91 17.69 7.15
N GLY A 430 9.72 16.54 6.49
CA GLY A 430 10.71 15.45 6.45
C GLY A 430 10.77 14.58 7.71
N GLN A 431 9.81 14.68 8.63
CA GLN A 431 9.67 13.73 9.73
C GLN A 431 8.23 13.62 10.22
N SER A 432 7.85 12.45 10.72
CA SER A 432 6.53 12.20 11.29
C SER A 432 6.59 11.12 12.37
N MET A 433 5.63 11.15 13.29
CA MET A 433 5.42 10.07 14.26
C MET A 433 3.97 9.97 14.69
N ALA A 434 3.58 8.79 15.14
CA ALA A 434 2.29 8.55 15.80
C ALA A 434 2.45 7.45 16.85
N GLY A 435 1.76 7.58 17.97
CA GLY A 435 1.89 6.65 19.09
C GLY A 435 0.74 6.73 20.09
N ALA A 436 0.80 5.82 21.06
CA ALA A 436 -0.17 5.73 22.14
C ALA A 436 0.50 5.40 23.47
N PHE A 437 -0.15 5.83 24.55
CA PHE A 437 0.09 5.37 25.90
C PHE A 437 -0.87 4.23 26.25
N SER A 438 -0.39 3.31 27.08
CA SER A 438 -1.25 2.47 27.92
C SER A 438 -2.18 3.32 28.79
N TYR A 439 -3.34 2.79 29.15
CA TYR A 439 -4.37 3.56 29.87
C TYR A 439 -3.95 4.07 31.25
N ASP A 440 -2.98 3.44 31.90
CA ASP A 440 -2.41 3.88 33.18
C ASP A 440 -1.16 4.76 33.04
N GLY A 441 -0.73 5.05 31.80
CA GLY A 441 0.45 5.83 31.51
C GLY A 441 1.76 5.18 32.00
N LYS A 442 1.85 3.85 32.10
CA LYS A 442 3.11 3.15 32.46
C LYS A 442 3.93 2.70 31.25
N GLN A 443 3.30 2.62 30.09
CA GLN A 443 3.93 2.28 28.83
C GLN A 443 3.55 3.25 27.72
N ALA A 444 4.44 3.43 26.77
CA ALA A 444 4.19 4.14 25.52
C ALA A 444 4.77 3.35 24.33
N GLY A 445 4.22 3.57 23.15
CA GLY A 445 4.77 3.03 21.90
C GLY A 445 4.48 3.99 20.76
N TYR A 446 5.46 4.20 19.88
CA TYR A 446 5.25 5.02 18.70
C TYR A 446 6.03 4.52 17.49
N GLN A 447 5.47 4.79 16.32
CA GLN A 447 6.15 4.70 15.03
C GLN A 447 6.70 6.05 14.62
N PHE A 448 7.80 6.07 13.88
CA PHE A 448 8.42 7.28 13.37
C PHE A 448 8.97 7.11 11.96
N GLU A 449 9.07 8.21 11.24
CA GLU A 449 9.77 8.34 9.96
C GLU A 449 10.58 9.63 9.94
N LYS A 450 11.77 9.58 9.34
CA LYS A 450 12.66 10.72 9.13
C LYS A 450 13.35 10.63 7.77
N ALA A 451 13.24 11.67 6.97
CA ALA A 451 14.03 11.84 5.76
C ALA A 451 15.51 12.03 6.12
N VAL A 452 16.39 11.35 5.39
CA VAL A 452 17.85 11.46 5.51
C VAL A 452 18.47 11.59 4.12
N ALA A 453 19.78 11.83 4.03
CA ALA A 453 20.44 11.92 2.74
C ALA A 453 20.17 10.65 1.90
N HIS A 454 19.62 10.85 0.70
CA HIS A 454 19.33 9.79 -0.29
C HIS A 454 18.30 8.72 0.15
N GLY A 455 17.47 8.96 1.17
CA GLY A 455 16.45 8.01 1.59
C GLY A 455 15.63 8.42 2.81
N SER A 456 15.02 7.44 3.49
CA SER A 456 14.28 7.64 4.73
C SER A 456 14.56 6.53 5.74
N VAL A 457 14.54 6.91 7.01
CA VAL A 457 14.59 5.99 8.15
C VAL A 457 13.19 5.89 8.74
N SER A 458 12.72 4.68 8.96
CA SER A 458 11.44 4.43 9.65
C SER A 458 11.59 3.37 10.73
N GLY A 459 10.79 3.44 11.79
CA GLY A 459 10.90 2.49 12.89
C GLY A 459 9.74 2.54 13.87
N ILE A 460 9.76 1.61 14.81
CA ILE A 460 8.80 1.47 15.90
C ILE A 460 9.55 1.33 17.24
N THR A 461 8.90 1.78 18.30
CA THR A 461 9.47 1.81 19.66
C THR A 461 8.45 1.33 20.70
N LEU A 462 8.96 0.80 21.81
CA LEU A 462 8.23 0.53 23.04
C LEU A 462 9.00 1.10 24.22
N TRP A 463 8.28 1.72 25.15
CA TRP A 463 8.82 2.47 26.27
C TRP A 463 8.16 2.02 27.57
N LYS A 464 8.95 1.97 28.65
CA LYS A 464 8.51 1.58 29.99
C LYS A 464 9.12 2.53 31.03
N ARG A 465 8.46 2.68 32.17
CA ARG A 465 8.96 3.45 33.31
C ARG A 465 9.03 2.59 34.57
#